data_AF-A0A920P1Q3-F1
#
_entry.id   AF-A0A920P1Q3-F1
#
_cell.length_a   1.000
_cell.length_b   1.000
_cell.length_c   1.000
_cell.angle_alpha   90.00
_cell.angle_beta   90.00
_cell.angle_gamma   90.00
#
_symmetry.space_group_name_H-M   'P 1'
#
loop_
_entity.id
_entity.type
_entity.pdbx_description
1 polymer ?
#
loop_
_entity_poly.entity_id
_entity_poly.type
_entity_poly.pdbx_seq_one_letter_code
_entity_poly.pdbx_strand_id
1 'polypeptide(L)'
;MFDDLRAQFRKAVENFNEELNRNELSHNTNDLIGSMKNQVTEAISHINVLALQISKAKAQMAEKARAAETCYRQAEMAHRIGDTETAAVAMQYAEKHEEHARVLDNKIDALSAELFFLEKEVEEMVEKVEKAQTTGRPVSIDSLP
;
A
#
# COMPACT_ATOMS: atom_id res chain seq x y z
N MET A 1 -8.32 8.82 2.07
CA MET A 1 -7.36 9.46 1.14
C MET A 1 -7.38 8.73 -0.20
N PHE A 2 -7.23 7.40 -0.22
CA PHE A 2 -7.37 6.65 -1.46
C PHE A 2 -8.80 6.64 -2.04
N ASP A 3 -9.82 6.44 -1.21
CA ASP A 3 -11.23 6.54 -1.64
C ASP A 3 -11.57 7.89 -2.29
N ASP A 4 -10.92 8.96 -1.81
CA ASP A 4 -11.08 10.30 -2.36
C ASP A 4 -10.44 10.40 -3.75
N LEU A 5 -9.24 9.85 -3.94
CA LEU A 5 -8.58 9.77 -5.25
C LEU A 5 -9.44 8.99 -6.25
N ARG A 6 -10.03 7.87 -5.84
CA ARG A 6 -10.96 7.08 -6.67
C ARG A 6 -12.20 7.87 -7.05
N ALA A 7 -12.82 8.55 -6.09
CA ALA A 7 -14.00 9.36 -6.33
C ALA A 7 -13.70 10.50 -7.32
N GLN A 8 -12.55 11.15 -7.16
CA GLN A 8 -12.08 12.19 -8.08
C GLN A 8 -11.81 11.64 -9.48
N PHE A 9 -11.24 10.44 -9.61
CA PHE A 9 -10.99 9.80 -10.91
C PHE A 9 -12.29 9.39 -11.61
N ARG A 10 -13.24 8.81 -10.86
CA ARG A 10 -14.57 8.47 -11.40
C ARG A 10 -15.25 9.71 -11.97
N LYS A 11 -15.24 10.80 -11.20
CA LYS A 11 -15.80 12.09 -11.63
C LYS A 11 -15.08 12.64 -12.87
N ALA A 12 -13.76 12.47 -12.96
CA ALA A 12 -13.01 12.90 -14.14
C ALA A 12 -13.43 12.13 -15.41
N VAL A 13 -13.66 10.82 -15.30
CA VAL A 13 -14.15 10.01 -16.43
C VAL A 13 -15.60 10.36 -16.81
N GLU A 14 -16.48 10.59 -15.83
CA GLU A 14 -17.86 11.02 -16.07
C GLU A 14 -17.90 12.34 -16.87
N ASN A 15 -17.14 13.34 -16.40
CA ASN A 15 -17.01 14.62 -17.08
C ASN A 15 -16.47 14.45 -18.51
N PHE A 16 -15.59 13.47 -18.75
CA PHE A 16 -14.97 13.24 -20.06
C PHE A 16 -15.99 12.70 -21.05
N ASN A 17 -16.82 11.77 -20.59
CA ASN A 17 -17.91 11.24 -21.39
C ASN A 17 -18.95 12.29 -21.72
N GLU A 18 -19.30 13.14 -20.74
CA GLU A 18 -20.22 14.25 -20.98
C GLU A 18 -19.67 15.21 -22.04
N GLU A 19 -18.40 15.59 -21.94
CA GLU A 19 -17.79 16.54 -22.87
C GLU A 19 -17.68 15.96 -24.29
N LEU A 20 -17.32 14.67 -24.43
CA LEU A 20 -17.32 13.98 -25.71
C LEU A 20 -18.70 13.96 -26.39
N ASN A 21 -19.77 13.81 -25.62
CA ASN A 21 -21.14 13.78 -26.14
C ASN A 21 -21.66 15.16 -26.56
N ARG A 22 -21.03 16.25 -26.12
CA ARG A 22 -21.45 17.62 -26.42
C ARG A 22 -20.94 18.16 -27.76
N ASN A 23 -20.20 17.36 -28.55
CA ASN A 23 -19.67 17.73 -29.89
C ASN A 23 -18.76 18.98 -29.92
N GLU A 24 -18.32 19.49 -28.77
CA GLU A 24 -17.26 20.50 -28.65
C GLU A 24 -15.97 19.78 -28.23
N LEU A 25 -15.22 19.25 -29.20
CA LEU A 25 -13.85 18.77 -28.98
C LEU A 25 -12.93 19.98 -28.74
N SER A 26 -13.04 20.55 -27.56
CA SER A 26 -12.36 21.76 -27.10
C SER A 26 -11.31 21.41 -26.06
N HIS A 27 -10.39 22.35 -25.83
CA HIS A 27 -9.28 22.35 -24.86
C HIS A 27 -9.57 21.61 -23.54
N ASN A 28 -10.83 21.67 -23.05
CA ASN A 28 -11.36 20.96 -21.89
C ASN A 28 -11.08 19.44 -21.87
N THR A 29 -11.11 18.78 -23.03
CA THR A 29 -10.88 17.33 -23.14
C THR A 29 -9.42 16.98 -22.81
N ASN A 30 -8.47 17.81 -23.25
CA ASN A 30 -7.04 17.61 -22.96
C ASN A 30 -6.74 17.88 -21.48
N ASP A 31 -7.36 18.92 -20.90
CA ASP A 31 -7.20 19.25 -19.48
C ASP A 31 -7.72 18.13 -18.58
N LEU A 32 -8.81 17.47 -19.00
CA LEU A 32 -9.40 16.35 -18.27
C LEU A 32 -8.56 15.07 -18.35
N ILE A 33 -8.02 14.74 -19.53
CA ILE A 33 -7.02 13.66 -19.66
C ILE A 33 -5.79 13.98 -18.80
N GLY A 34 -5.36 15.24 -18.74
CA GLY A 34 -4.29 15.70 -17.85
C GLY A 34 -4.61 15.44 -16.38
N SER A 35 -5.83 15.76 -15.93
CA SER A 35 -6.29 15.48 -14.57
C SER A 35 -6.29 13.98 -14.25
N MET A 36 -6.79 13.14 -15.16
CA MET A 36 -6.78 11.68 -15.00
C MET A 36 -5.35 11.11 -14.91
N LYS A 37 -4.40 11.61 -15.72
CA LYS A 37 -2.98 11.23 -15.65
C LYS A 37 -2.33 11.60 -14.31
N ASN A 38 -2.65 12.78 -13.78
CA ASN A 38 -2.15 13.21 -12.48
C ASN A 38 -2.65 12.28 -11.36
N GLN A 39 -3.92 11.87 -11.41
CA GLN A 39 -4.50 10.95 -10.44
C GLN A 39 -3.86 9.55 -10.50
N VAL A 40 -3.58 9.03 -11.70
CA VAL A 40 -2.81 7.79 -11.87
C VAL A 40 -1.42 7.94 -11.23
N THR A 41 -0.74 9.06 -11.48
CA THR A 41 0.59 9.33 -10.93
C THR A 41 0.57 9.38 -9.40
N GLU A 42 -0.45 9.99 -8.81
CA GLU A 42 -0.66 10.02 -7.37
C GLU A 42 -0.88 8.62 -6.79
N ALA A 43 -1.71 7.79 -7.44
CA ALA A 43 -1.95 6.42 -7.02
C ALA A 43 -0.68 5.55 -7.10
N ILE A 44 0.13 5.70 -8.16
CA ILE A 44 1.45 5.05 -8.28
C ILE A 44 2.39 5.50 -7.15
N SER A 45 2.36 6.78 -6.78
CA SER A 45 3.12 7.29 -5.63
C SER A 45 2.71 6.58 -4.33
N HIS A 46 1.40 6.38 -4.11
CA HIS A 46 0.89 5.65 -2.95
C HIS A 46 1.34 4.18 -2.95
N ILE A 47 1.32 3.50 -4.10
CA ILE A 47 1.87 2.14 -4.27
C ILE A 47 3.31 2.08 -3.78
N ASN A 48 4.14 3.01 -4.24
CA ASN A 48 5.56 3.05 -3.88
C ASN A 48 5.76 3.28 -2.37
N VAL A 49 4.92 4.13 -1.76
CA VAL A 49 4.93 4.36 -0.31
C VAL A 49 4.56 3.08 0.45
N LEU A 50 3.52 2.35 0.04
CA LEU A 50 3.12 1.09 0.67
C LEU A 50 4.22 0.04 0.54
N ALA A 51 4.80 -0.13 -0.65
CA ALA A 51 5.91 -1.06 -0.88
C ALA A 51 7.11 -0.75 0.04
N LEU A 52 7.45 0.54 0.21
CA LEU A 52 8.50 0.96 1.14
C LEU A 52 8.14 0.65 2.61
N GLN A 53 6.89 0.86 3.00
CA GLN A 53 6.43 0.53 4.36
C GLN A 53 6.50 -0.97 4.64
N ILE A 54 6.12 -1.80 3.67
CA ILE A 54 6.24 -3.27 3.75
C ILE A 54 7.70 -3.67 3.92
N SER A 55 8.60 -3.13 3.09
CA SER A 55 10.04 -3.42 3.17
C SER A 55 10.62 -3.06 4.54
N LYS A 56 10.28 -1.87 5.07
CA LYS A 56 10.69 -1.44 6.42
C LYS A 56 10.13 -2.36 7.50
N ALA A 57 8.86 -2.74 7.43
CA ALA A 57 8.24 -3.64 8.39
C ALA A 57 8.90 -5.03 8.40
N LYS A 58 9.23 -5.57 7.21
CA LYS A 58 9.98 -6.83 7.09
C LYS A 58 11.35 -6.75 7.75
N ALA A 59 12.09 -5.66 7.51
CA ALA A 59 13.39 -5.44 8.15
C ALA A 59 13.27 -5.34 9.67
N GLN A 60 12.26 -4.62 10.17
CA GLN A 60 11.98 -4.51 11.60
C GLN A 60 11.60 -5.87 12.22
N MET A 61 10.80 -6.68 11.52
CA MET A 61 10.39 -8.00 11.98
C MET A 61 11.60 -8.93 12.12
N ALA A 62 12.48 -8.95 11.12
CA ALA A 62 13.72 -9.71 11.18
C ALA A 62 14.64 -9.25 12.33
N GLU A 63 14.68 -7.95 12.61
CA GLU A 63 15.41 -7.43 13.77
C GLU A 63 14.82 -7.91 15.10
N LYS A 64 13.48 -7.90 15.23
CA LYS A 64 12.82 -8.41 16.44
C LYS A 64 13.05 -9.91 16.64
N ALA A 65 13.02 -10.71 15.57
CA ALA A 65 13.34 -12.12 15.65
C ALA A 65 14.78 -12.37 16.15
N ARG A 66 15.77 -11.64 15.62
CA ARG A 66 17.17 -11.74 16.09
C ARG A 66 17.35 -11.29 17.53
N ALA A 67 16.63 -10.26 17.95
CA ALA A 67 16.63 -9.78 19.33
C ALA A 67 16.06 -10.85 20.28
N ALA A 68 14.94 -11.49 19.91
CA ALA A 68 14.35 -12.59 20.68
C ALA A 68 15.34 -13.76 20.85
N GLU A 69 15.99 -14.19 19.76
CA GLU A 69 17.01 -15.25 19.81
C GLU A 69 18.18 -14.88 20.73
N THR A 70 18.61 -13.62 20.71
CA THR A 70 19.67 -13.15 21.60
C THR A 70 19.23 -13.21 23.06
N CYS A 71 18.01 -12.79 23.36
CA CYS A 71 17.45 -12.90 24.71
C CYS A 71 17.30 -14.37 25.16
N TYR A 72 16.90 -15.29 24.28
CA TYR A 72 16.86 -16.72 24.61
C TYR A 72 18.24 -17.28 24.97
N ARG A 73 19.27 -16.95 24.18
CA ARG A 73 20.66 -17.36 24.49
C ARG A 73 21.13 -16.79 25.82
N GLN A 74 20.80 -15.52 26.10
CA GLN A 74 21.13 -14.89 27.38
C GLN A 74 20.43 -15.57 28.56
N ALA A 75 19.14 -15.90 28.41
CA ALA A 75 18.39 -16.62 29.42
C ALA A 75 19.02 -17.98 29.74
N GLU A 76 19.40 -18.73 28.69
CA GLU A 76 20.05 -20.03 28.84
C GLU A 76 21.41 -19.91 29.56
N MET A 77 22.23 -18.91 29.20
CA MET A 77 23.51 -18.68 29.87
C MET A 77 23.33 -18.32 31.34
N ALA A 78 22.40 -17.43 31.67
CA ALA A 78 22.10 -17.04 33.04
C ALA A 78 21.59 -18.23 33.87
N HIS A 79 20.71 -19.04 33.28
CA HIS A 79 20.22 -20.25 33.92
C HIS A 79 21.34 -21.24 34.25
N ARG A 80 22.29 -21.45 33.34
CA ARG A 80 23.43 -22.37 33.55
C ARG A 80 24.35 -21.96 34.71
N ILE A 81 24.41 -20.67 35.05
CA ILE A 81 25.21 -20.16 36.18
C ILE A 81 24.40 -19.96 37.46
N GLY A 82 23.12 -20.36 37.47
CA GLY A 82 22.23 -20.23 38.63
C GLY A 82 21.64 -18.82 38.81
N ASP A 83 21.84 -17.91 37.85
CA ASP A 83 21.23 -16.58 37.86
C ASP A 83 19.79 -16.66 37.30
N THR A 84 18.88 -17.05 38.18
CA THR A 84 17.47 -17.25 37.85
C THR A 84 16.73 -15.95 37.56
N GLU A 85 17.14 -14.82 38.16
CA GLU A 85 16.53 -13.52 37.94
C GLU A 85 16.84 -13.01 36.54
N THR A 86 18.12 -13.01 36.14
CA THR A 86 18.52 -12.60 34.79
C THR A 86 17.92 -13.54 33.75
N ALA A 87 17.84 -14.85 34.02
CA ALA A 87 17.20 -15.79 33.12
C ALA A 87 15.72 -15.45 32.87
N ALA A 88 14.97 -15.18 33.94
CA ALA A 88 13.56 -14.82 33.84
C ALA A 88 13.34 -13.49 33.10
N VAL A 89 14.15 -12.47 33.40
CA VAL A 89 14.07 -11.17 32.71
C VAL A 89 14.37 -11.33 31.22
N ALA A 90 15.43 -12.05 30.86
CA ALA A 90 15.78 -12.29 29.46
C ALA A 90 14.66 -13.03 28.70
N MET A 91 14.01 -14.03 29.32
CA MET A 91 12.84 -14.69 28.72
C MET A 91 11.69 -13.71 28.46
N GLN A 92 11.35 -12.84 29.41
CA GLN A 92 10.29 -11.84 29.21
C GLN A 92 10.59 -10.88 28.05
N TYR A 93 11.86 -10.47 27.88
CA TYR A 93 12.24 -9.65 26.73
C TYR A 93 12.18 -10.42 25.41
N ALA A 94 12.54 -11.70 25.41
CA ALA A 94 12.38 -12.56 24.23
C ALA A 94 10.92 -12.62 23.79
N GLU A 95 10.01 -12.91 24.72
CA GLU A 95 8.55 -12.96 24.48
C GLU A 95 8.03 -11.63 23.90
N LYS A 96 8.42 -10.48 24.49
CA LYS A 96 8.04 -9.15 23.97
C LYS A 96 8.54 -8.91 22.55
N HIS A 97 9.75 -9.37 22.22
CA HIS A 97 10.28 -9.27 20.88
C HIS A 97 9.50 -10.14 19.89
N GLU A 98 9.11 -11.35 20.27
CA GLU A 98 8.24 -12.20 19.46
C GLU A 98 6.85 -11.61 19.25
N GLU A 99 6.23 -11.06 20.31
CA GLU A 99 4.93 -10.38 20.21
C GLU A 99 5.01 -9.21 19.22
N HIS A 100 6.07 -8.41 19.30
CA HIS A 100 6.26 -7.31 18.35
C HIS A 100 6.51 -7.83 16.92
N ALA A 101 7.24 -8.93 16.74
CA ALA A 101 7.40 -9.56 15.43
C ALA A 101 6.04 -9.97 14.83
N ARG A 102 5.14 -10.57 15.63
CA ARG A 102 3.78 -10.93 15.20
C ARG A 102 2.94 -9.71 14.83
N VAL A 103 3.05 -8.61 15.57
CA VAL A 103 2.36 -7.35 15.22
C VAL A 103 2.87 -6.80 13.87
N LEU A 104 4.17 -6.88 13.62
CA LEU A 104 4.76 -6.47 12.34
C LEU A 104 4.33 -7.37 11.18
N ASP A 105 4.19 -8.68 11.42
CA ASP A 105 3.68 -9.64 10.45
C ASP A 105 2.23 -9.31 10.04
N ASN A 106 1.33 -9.12 11.02
CA ASN A 106 -0.04 -8.68 10.76
C ASN A 106 -0.09 -7.35 9.98
N LYS A 107 0.84 -6.43 10.28
CA LYS A 107 0.95 -5.16 9.55
C LYS A 107 1.39 -5.38 8.09
N ILE A 108 2.33 -6.29 7.86
CA ILE A 108 2.79 -6.65 6.51
C ILE A 108 1.62 -7.21 5.71
N ASP A 109 0.83 -8.10 6.29
CA ASP A 109 -0.34 -8.69 5.64
C ASP A 109 -1.36 -7.62 5.24
N ALA A 110 -1.72 -6.74 6.18
CA ALA A 110 -2.66 -5.65 5.91
C ALA A 110 -2.16 -4.70 4.80
N LEU A 111 -0.89 -4.30 4.85
CA LEU A 111 -0.29 -3.43 3.82
C LEU A 111 -0.18 -4.14 2.46
N SER A 112 0.08 -5.45 2.45
CA SER A 112 0.19 -6.23 1.22
C SER A 112 -1.18 -6.42 0.55
N ALA A 113 -2.23 -6.60 1.36
CA ALA A 113 -3.61 -6.63 0.86
C ALA A 113 -3.98 -5.28 0.23
N GLU A 114 -3.71 -4.16 0.91
CA GLU A 114 -3.95 -2.81 0.39
C GLU A 114 -3.20 -2.57 -0.93
N LEU A 115 -1.91 -2.93 -0.96
CA LEU A 115 -1.07 -2.81 -2.15
C LEU A 115 -1.69 -3.56 -3.34
N PHE A 116 -2.15 -4.78 -3.12
CA PHE A 116 -2.77 -5.60 -4.17
C PHE A 116 -4.07 -4.99 -4.71
N PHE A 117 -4.91 -4.40 -3.85
CA PHE A 117 -6.11 -3.69 -4.30
C PHE A 117 -5.73 -2.46 -5.14
N LEU A 118 -4.79 -1.67 -4.65
CA LEU A 118 -4.35 -0.44 -5.30
C LEU A 118 -3.69 -0.70 -6.66
N GLU A 119 -2.87 -1.74 -6.79
CA GLU A 119 -2.23 -2.14 -8.06
C GLU A 119 -3.26 -2.44 -9.14
N LYS A 120 -4.30 -3.21 -8.83
CA LYS A 120 -5.39 -3.53 -9.76
C LYS A 120 -6.15 -2.29 -10.20
N GLU A 121 -6.43 -1.40 -9.27
CA GLU A 121 -7.18 -0.19 -9.59
C GLU A 121 -6.37 0.79 -10.45
N VAL A 122 -5.07 0.90 -10.20
CA VAL A 122 -4.17 1.69 -11.05
C VAL A 122 -4.12 1.13 -12.46
N GLU A 123 -4.07 -0.19 -12.63
CA GLU A 123 -4.15 -0.84 -13.94
C GLU A 123 -5.43 -0.41 -14.69
N GLU A 124 -6.58 -0.46 -14.03
CA GLU A 124 -7.85 0.00 -14.61
C GLU A 124 -7.85 1.51 -14.96
N MET A 125 -7.28 2.35 -14.09
CA MET A 125 -7.18 3.79 -14.32
C MET A 125 -6.28 4.09 -15.55
N VAL A 126 -5.16 3.38 -15.68
CA VAL A 126 -4.25 3.48 -16.82
C VAL A 126 -4.97 3.09 -18.10
N GLU A 127 -5.67 1.96 -18.13
CA GLU A 127 -6.43 1.54 -19.31
C GLU A 127 -7.46 2.60 -19.74
N LYS A 128 -8.16 3.22 -18.78
CA LYS A 128 -9.16 4.27 -19.06
C LYS A 128 -8.50 5.51 -19.64
N VAL A 129 -7.34 5.91 -19.12
CA VAL A 129 -6.54 7.03 -19.62
C VAL A 129 -6.02 6.76 -21.03
N GLU A 130 -5.62 5.53 -21.35
CA GLU A 130 -5.17 5.14 -22.69
C GLU A 130 -6.32 5.10 -23.71
N LYS A 131 -7.47 4.54 -23.33
CA LYS A 131 -8.68 4.51 -24.16
C LYS A 131 -9.17 5.93 -24.49
N ALA A 132 -9.18 6.82 -23.50
CA ALA A 132 -9.52 8.24 -23.66
C ALA A 132 -8.58 8.94 -24.66
N GLN A 133 -7.28 8.67 -24.62
CA GLN A 133 -6.29 9.26 -25.53
C GLN A 133 -6.39 8.74 -26.96
N THR A 134 -6.69 7.46 -27.15
CA THR A 134 -6.62 6.80 -28.47
C THR A 134 -7.89 6.91 -29.29
N THR A 135 -9.06 6.88 -28.64
CA THR A 135 -10.31 6.56 -29.33
C THR A 135 -11.27 7.74 -29.44
N GLY A 136 -11.12 8.79 -28.60
CA GLY A 136 -12.11 9.88 -28.51
C GLY A 136 -13.55 9.38 -28.27
N ARG A 137 -13.70 8.16 -27.73
CA ARG A 137 -14.99 7.51 -27.45
C ARG A 137 -15.26 7.52 -25.95
N PRO A 138 -16.53 7.52 -25.55
CA PRO A 138 -16.90 7.48 -24.14
C PRO A 138 -16.35 6.21 -23.46
N VAL A 139 -15.81 6.39 -22.26
CA VAL A 139 -15.17 5.40 -21.41
C VAL A 139 -16.09 5.08 -20.22
N SER A 140 -16.63 3.86 -20.12
CA SER A 140 -17.49 3.49 -18.98
C SER A 140 -16.73 3.36 -17.65
N ILE A 141 -17.39 3.77 -16.57
CA ILE A 141 -16.86 3.72 -15.18
C ILE A 141 -17.31 2.51 -14.36
N ASP A 142 -18.28 1.72 -14.85
CA ASP A 142 -18.95 0.62 -14.12
C ASP A 142 -18.04 -0.55 -13.68
N SER A 143 -16.73 -0.44 -13.88
CA SER A 143 -15.74 -1.47 -13.57
C SER A 143 -14.98 -1.25 -12.26
N LEU A 144 -15.14 -0.11 -11.57
CA LEU A 144 -14.43 0.17 -10.31
C LEU A 144 -15.22 -0.40 -9.11
N PRO A 145 -14.75 -1.47 -8.43
CA PRO A 145 -15.42 -2.05 -7.26
C PRO A 145 -15.42 -1.13 -6.04
#